data_AF-A0A1X7U1W0-F1
#
_entry.id   AF-A0A1X7U1W0-F1
#
_cell.length_a   1.000
_cell.length_b   1.000
_cell.length_c   1.000
_cell.angle_alpha   90.00
_cell.angle_beta   90.00
_cell.angle_gamma   90.00
#
_symmetry.space_group_name_H-M   'P 1'
#
loop_
_entity.id
_entity.type
_entity.pdbx_description
1 polymer ?
#
loop_
_entity_poly.entity_id
_entity_poly.type
_entity_poly.pdbx_seq_one_letter_code
_entity_poly.pdbx_strand_id
1 'polypeptide(L)'
;MEDWNYLKEQTPTRVQDQSPYVNALRLFPTVEAVVHQTVAMLREYGHPIATIKAVHTGANAATVQPNDAGGLEPVVMLARSARVMLTSKL
;
A
#
# COMPACT_ATOMS: atom_id res chain seq x y z
N MET A 1 12.24 -21.12 3.94
CA MET A 1 10.96 -21.84 4.13
C MET A 1 10.45 -21.66 5.57
N GLU A 2 11.35 -21.64 6.55
CA GLU A 2 11.02 -21.33 7.97
C GLU A 2 10.42 -19.93 8.18
N ASP A 3 10.96 -18.89 7.56
CA ASP A 3 10.44 -17.51 7.69
C ASP A 3 8.97 -17.36 7.25
N TRP A 4 8.58 -18.09 6.20
CA TRP A 4 7.20 -18.08 5.72
C TRP A 4 6.25 -18.78 6.68
N ASN A 5 6.73 -19.82 7.37
CA ASN A 5 5.94 -20.49 8.40
C ASN A 5 5.80 -19.58 9.65
N TYR A 6 6.87 -18.89 10.04
CA TYR A 6 6.83 -17.91 11.13
C TYR A 6 5.87 -16.74 10.84
N LEU A 7 5.88 -16.20 9.61
CA LEU A 7 4.94 -15.15 9.19
C LEU A 7 3.46 -15.60 9.29
N LYS A 8 3.16 -16.85 8.95
CA LYS A 8 1.80 -17.42 9.06
C LYS A 8 1.35 -17.56 10.51
N GLU A 9 2.27 -17.75 11.45
CA GLU A 9 1.96 -17.84 12.88
C GLU A 9 1.62 -16.49 13.50
N GLN A 10 2.12 -15.38 12.94
CA GLN A 10 1.82 -14.00 13.39
C GLN A 10 0.50 -13.46 12.82
N THR A 11 -0.51 -14.32 12.64
CA THR A 11 -1.84 -13.91 12.18
C THR A 11 -2.66 -13.32 13.34
N PRO A 12 -3.53 -12.31 13.08
CA PRO A 12 -4.34 -11.66 14.13
C PRO A 12 -5.20 -12.62 14.98
N THR A 13 -5.51 -13.80 14.45
CA THR A 13 -6.27 -14.86 15.13
C THR A 13 -5.43 -15.65 16.14
N ARG A 14 -4.10 -15.61 16.05
CA ARG A 14 -3.16 -16.37 16.90
C ARG A 14 -2.38 -15.48 17.86
N VAL A 15 -2.30 -14.17 17.59
CA VAL A 15 -1.58 -13.20 18.41
C VAL A 15 -2.57 -12.38 19.22
N GLN A 16 -2.54 -12.55 20.56
CA GLN A 16 -3.43 -11.81 21.47
C GLN A 16 -2.94 -10.38 21.74
N ASP A 17 -1.63 -10.17 21.83
CA ASP A 17 -1.05 -8.83 22.02
C ASP A 17 -0.54 -8.28 20.68
N GLN A 18 -1.29 -7.32 20.13
CA GLN A 18 -0.92 -6.63 18.89
C GLN A 18 -0.09 -5.37 19.11
N SER A 19 0.17 -4.97 20.36
CA SER A 19 0.92 -3.75 20.68
C SER A 19 2.32 -3.69 20.06
N PRO A 20 3.09 -4.79 19.90
CA PRO A 20 4.39 -4.74 19.23
C PRO A 20 4.26 -4.44 17.72
N TYR A 21 3.10 -4.70 17.13
CA TYR A 21 2.87 -4.66 15.68
C TYR A 21 2.19 -3.39 15.19
N VAL A 22 2.01 -2.39 16.06
CA VAL A 22 1.39 -1.09 15.72
C VAL A 22 2.05 -0.46 14.50
N ASN A 23 3.38 -0.57 14.38
CA ASN A 23 4.17 -0.01 13.28
C ASN A 23 4.71 -1.08 12.30
N ALA A 24 4.26 -2.33 12.40
CA ALA A 24 4.73 -3.42 11.56
C ALA A 24 4.19 -3.31 10.12
N LEU A 25 4.93 -3.91 9.18
CA LEU A 25 4.42 -4.13 7.82
C LEU A 25 3.27 -5.14 7.88
N ARG A 26 2.12 -4.81 7.29
CA ARG A 26 0.95 -5.69 7.24
C ARG A 26 0.85 -6.36 5.88
N LEU A 27 0.70 -7.67 5.88
CA LEU A 27 0.46 -8.45 4.66
C LEU A 27 -1.03 -8.70 4.50
N PHE A 28 -1.53 -8.48 3.29
CA PHE A 28 -2.92 -8.76 2.93
C PHE A 28 -2.97 -9.73 1.74
N PRO A 29 -3.96 -10.61 1.65
CA PRO A 29 -4.09 -11.55 0.55
C PRO A 29 -4.41 -10.91 -0.80
N THR A 30 -4.98 -9.69 -0.81
CA THR A 30 -5.42 -9.00 -2.04
C THR A 30 -4.97 -7.55 -2.06
N VAL A 31 -4.79 -7.01 -3.28
CA VAL A 31 -4.39 -5.60 -3.49
C VAL A 31 -5.48 -4.66 -2.98
N GLU A 32 -6.75 -4.99 -3.18
CA GLU A 32 -7.88 -4.17 -2.72
C GLU A 32 -7.86 -3.98 -1.19
N ALA A 33 -7.51 -5.03 -0.44
CA ALA A 33 -7.36 -4.95 1.00
C ALA A 33 -6.16 -4.09 1.41
N VAL A 34 -5.05 -4.15 0.67
CA VAL A 34 -3.89 -3.26 0.86
C VAL A 34 -4.28 -1.80 0.63
N VAL A 35 -4.98 -1.50 -0.47
CA VAL A 35 -5.41 -0.15 -0.83
C VAL A 35 -6.37 0.41 0.23
N HIS A 36 -7.38 -0.37 0.62
CA HIS A 36 -8.34 0.03 1.65
C HIS A 36 -7.64 0.37 2.98
N GLN A 37 -6.75 -0.51 3.45
CA GLN A 37 -6.03 -0.28 4.69
C GLN A 37 -5.10 0.93 4.60
N THR A 38 -4.37 1.09 3.48
CA THR A 38 -3.42 2.19 3.29
C THR A 38 -4.14 3.54 3.29
N VAL A 39 -5.31 3.63 2.64
CA VAL A 39 -6.13 4.85 2.64
C VAL A 39 -6.68 5.14 4.04
N ALA A 40 -7.10 4.12 4.80
CA ALA A 40 -7.53 4.31 6.18
C ALA A 40 -6.40 4.87 7.05
N MET A 41 -5.20 4.29 6.97
CA MET A 41 -4.02 4.78 7.70
C MET A 41 -3.62 6.20 7.30
N LEU A 42 -3.71 6.55 6.00
CA LEU A 42 -3.44 7.91 5.54
C LEU A 42 -4.35 8.96 6.20
N ARG A 43 -5.62 8.59 6.45
CA ARG A 43 -6.59 9.46 7.13
C ARG A 43 -6.31 9.57 8.63
N GLU A 44 -5.83 8.49 9.25
CA GLU A 44 -5.49 8.47 10.68
C GLU A 44 -4.30 9.36 11.05
N TYR A 45 -3.37 9.63 10.12
CA TYR A 45 -2.24 10.53 10.39
C TYR A 45 -2.65 11.97 10.75
N GLY A 46 -3.90 12.37 10.47
CA GLY A 46 -4.38 13.72 10.80
C GLY A 46 -3.65 14.84 10.06
N HIS A 47 -3.01 14.51 8.93
CA HIS A 47 -2.30 15.45 8.07
C HIS A 47 -3.06 15.67 6.76
N PRO A 48 -2.92 16.85 6.12
CA PRO A 48 -3.45 17.05 4.78
C PRO A 48 -2.95 15.98 3.81
N ILE A 49 -3.87 15.43 3.02
CA ILE A 49 -3.57 14.42 2.01
C ILE A 49 -3.42 15.13 0.66
N ALA A 50 -2.24 14.99 0.06
CA ALA A 50 -1.98 15.39 -1.31
C ALA A 50 -2.41 14.28 -2.27
N THR A 51 -3.17 14.63 -3.30
CA THR A 51 -3.57 13.73 -4.37
C THR A 51 -2.80 14.09 -5.64
N ILE A 52 -1.94 13.18 -6.08
CA ILE A 52 -1.11 13.33 -7.27
C ILE A 52 -1.75 12.49 -8.38
N LYS A 53 -2.11 13.12 -9.50
CA LYS A 53 -2.68 12.44 -10.66
C LYS A 53 -1.59 12.21 -11.70
N ALA A 54 -1.57 11.03 -12.29
CA ALA A 54 -0.67 10.72 -13.40
C ALA A 54 -1.03 11.57 -14.63
N VAL A 55 0.01 11.98 -15.36
CA VAL A 55 -0.13 12.60 -16.68
C VAL A 55 0.00 11.49 -17.72
N HIS A 56 -1.03 11.33 -18.54
CA HIS A 56 -1.08 10.30 -19.56
C HIS A 56 -0.83 10.93 -20.93
N THR A 57 0.14 10.40 -21.66
CA THR A 57 0.53 10.90 -22.99
C THR A 57 0.40 9.79 -24.03
N GLY A 58 -0.30 10.07 -25.13
CA GLY A 58 -0.54 9.10 -26.21
C GLY A 58 -1.97 8.55 -26.21
N ALA A 59 -2.38 7.99 -27.35
CA ALA A 59 -3.70 7.38 -27.49
C ALA A 59 -3.85 6.20 -26.53
N ASN A 60 -4.98 6.14 -25.82
CA ASN A 60 -5.33 5.07 -24.86
C ASN A 60 -4.42 4.92 -23.63
N ALA A 61 -3.46 5.82 -23.41
CA ALA A 61 -2.56 5.74 -22.25
C ALA A 61 -3.31 5.83 -20.90
N ALA A 62 -4.41 6.58 -20.84
CA ALA A 62 -5.23 6.72 -19.63
C ALA A 62 -6.15 5.52 -19.34
N THR A 63 -6.28 4.58 -20.28
CA THR A 63 -7.15 3.40 -20.14
C THR A 63 -6.37 2.13 -19.84
N VAL A 64 -5.04 2.21 -19.79
CA VAL A 64 -4.17 1.08 -19.45
C VAL A 64 -4.39 0.71 -17.99
N GLN A 65 -4.55 -0.59 -17.71
CA GLN A 65 -4.67 -1.07 -16.34
C GLN A 65 -3.34 -0.90 -15.60
N PRO A 66 -3.34 -0.62 -14.29
CA PRO A 66 -2.11 -0.42 -13.52
C PRO A 66 -1.10 -1.55 -13.67
N ASN A 67 -1.57 -2.81 -13.73
CA ASN A 67 -0.72 -3.99 -13.92
C ASN A 67 0.06 -3.95 -15.25
N ASP A 68 -0.56 -3.45 -16.31
CA ASP A 68 0.06 -3.29 -17.63
C ASP A 68 0.92 -2.02 -17.72
N ALA A 69 0.72 -1.08 -16.78
CA ALA A 69 1.49 0.16 -16.63
C ALA A 69 2.68 0.01 -15.66
N GLY A 70 3.15 -1.22 -15.39
CA GLY A 70 4.27 -1.47 -14.48
C GLY A 70 3.91 -1.33 -12.99
N GLY A 71 2.63 -1.52 -12.64
CA GLY A 71 2.12 -1.37 -11.27
C GLY A 71 1.96 0.08 -10.84
N LEU A 72 1.92 1.03 -11.78
CA LEU A 72 1.73 2.44 -11.49
C LEU A 72 0.25 2.79 -11.45
N GLU A 73 -0.20 3.25 -10.28
CA GLU A 73 -1.56 3.73 -10.08
C GLU A 73 -1.76 5.11 -10.75
N PRO A 74 -2.90 5.37 -11.40
CA PRO A 74 -3.18 6.66 -12.05
C PRO A 74 -3.36 7.81 -11.06
N VAL A 75 -3.57 7.49 -9.78
CA VAL A 75 -3.70 8.45 -8.68
C VAL A 75 -2.96 7.92 -7.46
N VAL A 76 -2.08 8.75 -6.90
CA VAL A 76 -1.35 8.45 -5.66
C VAL A 76 -1.76 9.45 -4.58
N MET A 77 -2.07 8.94 -3.39
CA MET A 77 -2.40 9.74 -2.21
C MET A 77 -1.24 9.71 -1.22
N LEU A 78 -0.77 10.88 -0.77
CA LEU A 78 0.35 11.01 0.16
C LEU A 78 -0.02 11.94 1.32
N ALA A 79 0.46 11.62 2.51
CA ALA A 79 0.42 12.48 3.68
C ALA A 79 1.83 12.60 4.27
N ARG A 80 2.06 13.64 5.08
CA ARG A 80 3.31 13.76 5.84
C ARG A 80 3.50 12.50 6.70
N SER A 81 4.74 12.01 6.77
CA SER A 81 5.11 10.80 7.53
C SER A 81 4.56 9.46 7.00
N ALA A 82 3.87 9.46 5.86
CA ALA A 82 3.46 8.22 5.21
C ALA A 82 4.69 7.41 4.77
N ARG A 83 4.65 6.09 4.99
CA ARG A 83 5.67 5.16 4.50
C ARG A 83 5.36 4.81 3.05
N VAL A 84 6.36 4.92 2.18
CA VAL A 84 6.22 4.65 0.74
C VAL A 84 7.24 3.60 0.30
N MET A 85 6.91 2.88 -0.77
CA MET A 85 7.82 2.00 -1.48
C MET A 85 8.07 2.59 -2.87
N LEU A 86 9.34 2.78 -3.25
CA LEU A 86 9.69 3.17 -4.61
C LEU A 86 9.53 1.95 -5.53
N THR A 87 8.81 2.12 -6.63
CA THR A 87 8.51 1.05 -7.60
C THR A 87 9.42 1.06 -8.82
N SER A 88 10.29 2.08 -8.95
CA SER A 88 11.28 2.19 -10.02
C SER A 88 12.67 2.48 -9.45
N LYS A 89 13.70 2.15 -10.24
CA LYS A 89 15.06 2.62 -10.01
C LYS A 89 15.17 4.06 -10.50
N LEU A 90 15.81 4.93 -9.71
CA LEU A 90 16.11 6.31 -10.06
C LEU A 90 17.47 6.41 -10.74
#